data_AF-D5WXC0-F1
#
_entry.id   AF-D5WXC0-F1
#
_cell.length_a   1.000
_cell.length_b   1.000
_cell.length_c   1.000
_cell.angle_alpha   90.00
_cell.angle_beta   90.00
_cell.angle_gamma   90.00
#
_symmetry.space_group_name_H-M   'P 1'
#
loop_
_entity.id
_entity.type
_entity.pdbx_description
1 polymer ?
#
loop_
_entity_poly.entity_id
_entity_poly.type
_entity_poly.pdbx_seq_one_letter_code
_entity_poly.pdbx_strand_id
1 'polypeptide(L)'
;MRYYSIGQVAKLLGVSVDRVRAWEKQGKIRCIRLPSGHRRYPEEEVRRILGQPPVAEGGGRVAVYARVSTRKQAEAGHLQRQKERLLAHAALKGYRVVHVFDDMASGLNPNRRGLKRLVKTLENREIDRVLIEYPDRLARFGFEYLEWITRMCGASIEIVAEKEPEDAHSELVRDLLAIVTSFSARLYGARGGRAVRKRFREWMKDAEAEARGHESHDLRGVVPGDRGTPPV
;
A
#
# COMPACT_ATOMS: atom_id res chain seq x y z
N MET A 1 -19.12 -21.28 -3.47
CA MET A 1 -17.98 -22.21 -3.48
C MET A 1 -17.66 -22.61 -4.91
N ARG A 2 -16.58 -22.09 -5.47
CA ARG A 2 -16.11 -22.42 -6.82
C ARG A 2 -15.20 -23.65 -6.81
N TYR A 3 -15.32 -24.48 -7.84
CA TYR A 3 -14.53 -25.70 -8.00
C TYR A 3 -13.79 -25.70 -9.34
N TYR A 4 -12.51 -26.09 -9.32
CA TYR A 4 -11.66 -26.18 -10.51
C TYR A 4 -11.41 -27.63 -10.93
N SER A 5 -11.29 -27.85 -12.24
CA SER A 5 -10.78 -29.11 -12.79
C SER A 5 -9.25 -29.18 -12.61
N ILE A 6 -8.69 -30.39 -12.67
CA ILE A 6 -7.24 -30.58 -12.50
C ILE A 6 -6.40 -29.76 -13.50
N GLY A 7 -6.88 -29.61 -14.74
CA GLY A 7 -6.21 -28.81 -15.76
C GLY A 7 -6.27 -27.31 -15.46
N GLN A 8 -7.40 -26.83 -14.91
CA GLN A 8 -7.52 -25.45 -14.45
C GLN A 8 -6.59 -25.18 -13.27
N VAL A 9 -6.50 -26.11 -12.31
CA VAL A 9 -5.57 -26.00 -11.17
C VAL A 9 -4.12 -25.99 -11.63
N ALA A 10 -3.73 -26.89 -12.53
CA ALA A 10 -2.38 -26.93 -13.09
C ALA A 10 -2.00 -25.60 -13.75
N LYS A 11 -2.92 -25.02 -14.54
CA LYS A 11 -2.74 -23.71 -15.17
C LYS A 11 -2.63 -22.57 -14.15
N LEU A 12 -3.46 -22.56 -13.12
CA LEU A 12 -3.46 -21.53 -12.08
C LEU A 12 -2.21 -21.59 -11.19
N LEU A 13 -1.73 -22.81 -10.89
CA LEU A 13 -0.56 -23.04 -10.04
C LEU A 13 0.77 -23.01 -10.81
N GLY A 14 0.74 -22.88 -12.15
CA GLY A 14 1.94 -22.89 -12.98
C GLY A 14 2.72 -24.22 -12.95
N VAL A 15 2.04 -25.34 -12.69
CA VAL A 15 2.65 -26.68 -12.58
C VAL A 15 2.00 -27.68 -13.53
N SER A 16 2.70 -28.79 -13.80
CA SER A 16 2.11 -29.88 -14.58
C SER A 16 0.96 -30.57 -13.84
N VAL A 17 0.02 -31.13 -14.60
CA VAL A 17 -1.11 -31.92 -14.07
C VAL A 17 -0.62 -33.07 -13.17
N ASP A 18 0.49 -33.71 -13.53
CA ASP A 18 1.05 -34.80 -12.74
C ASP A 18 1.63 -34.34 -11.39
N ARG A 19 2.15 -33.11 -11.31
CA ARG A 19 2.58 -32.52 -10.05
C ARG A 19 1.40 -32.26 -9.12
N VAL A 20 0.25 -31.85 -9.66
CA VAL A 20 -1.02 -31.73 -8.90
C VAL A 20 -1.49 -33.09 -8.40
N ARG A 21 -1.39 -34.16 -9.22
CA ARG A 21 -1.71 -35.55 -8.79
C ARG A 21 -0.76 -36.05 -7.69
N ALA A 22 0.53 -35.73 -7.80
CA ALA A 22 1.51 -36.08 -6.78
C ALA A 22 1.21 -35.37 -5.45
N TRP A 23 0.79 -34.11 -5.50
CA TRP A 23 0.36 -33.37 -4.31
C TRP A 23 -0.93 -33.93 -3.70
N GLU A 24 -1.88 -34.42 -4.51
CA GLU A 24 -3.08 -35.13 -4.00
C GLU A 24 -2.65 -36.38 -3.22
N LYS A 25 -1.76 -37.20 -3.80
CA LYS A 25 -1.26 -38.43 -3.18
C LYS A 25 -0.45 -38.18 -1.90
N GLN A 26 0.25 -37.05 -1.83
CA GLN A 26 1.00 -36.60 -0.65
C GLN A 26 0.12 -35.91 0.40
N GLY A 27 -1.19 -35.74 0.16
CA GLY A 27 -2.10 -35.00 1.04
C GLY A 27 -1.86 -33.48 1.07
N LYS A 28 -1.07 -32.95 0.14
CA LYS A 28 -0.73 -31.51 0.05
C LYS A 28 -1.85 -30.68 -0.57
N ILE A 29 -2.73 -31.27 -1.38
CA ILE A 29 -3.92 -30.62 -1.92
C ILE A 29 -5.14 -31.53 -1.73
N ARG A 30 -6.24 -30.98 -1.19
CA ARG A 30 -7.49 -31.75 -1.03
C ARG A 30 -8.35 -31.62 -2.28
N CYS A 31 -9.00 -32.72 -2.68
CA CYS A 31 -9.95 -32.74 -3.79
C CYS A 31 -11.23 -33.48 -3.40
N ILE A 32 -12.34 -33.11 -4.04
CA ILE A 32 -13.62 -33.82 -3.99
C ILE A 32 -13.71 -34.69 -5.23
N ARG A 33 -14.07 -35.95 -5.05
CA ARG A 33 -14.43 -36.84 -6.16
C ARG A 33 -15.94 -36.83 -6.30
N LEU A 34 -16.42 -36.42 -7.47
CA LEU A 34 -17.84 -36.51 -7.81
C LEU A 34 -18.25 -37.98 -8.02
N PRO A 35 -19.54 -38.32 -7.90
CA PRO A 35 -20.04 -39.66 -8.24
C PRO A 35 -19.66 -40.11 -9.66
N SER A 36 -19.44 -39.16 -10.57
CA SER A 36 -18.95 -39.38 -11.94
C SER A 36 -17.44 -39.70 -12.04
N GLY A 37 -16.71 -39.83 -10.92
CA GLY A 37 -15.27 -40.10 -10.88
C GLY A 37 -14.36 -38.91 -11.20
N HIS A 38 -14.91 -37.74 -11.54
CA HIS A 38 -14.13 -36.54 -11.82
C HIS A 38 -13.62 -35.86 -10.54
N ARG A 39 -12.36 -35.41 -10.59
CA ARG A 39 -11.71 -34.64 -9.51
C ARG A 39 -12.09 -33.16 -9.62
N ARG A 40 -12.54 -32.60 -8.50
CA ARG A 40 -12.80 -31.17 -8.33
C ARG A 40 -12.00 -30.64 -7.16
N TYR A 41 -11.26 -29.57 -7.38
CA TYR A 41 -10.45 -28.92 -6.36
C TYR A 41 -11.19 -27.68 -5.88
N PRO A 42 -11.43 -27.53 -4.56
CA PRO A 42 -11.98 -26.30 -4.00
C PRO A 42 -11.05 -25.12 -4.30
N GLU A 43 -11.61 -23.96 -4.64
CA GLU A 43 -10.82 -22.73 -4.85
C GLU A 43 -9.95 -22.37 -3.63
N GLU A 44 -10.44 -22.65 -2.42
CA GLU A 44 -9.71 -22.43 -1.16
C GLU A 44 -8.38 -23.19 -1.12
N GLU A 45 -8.34 -24.42 -1.66
CA GLU A 45 -7.13 -25.23 -1.69
C GLU A 45 -6.13 -24.76 -2.73
N VAL A 46 -6.62 -24.30 -3.88
CA VAL A 46 -5.78 -23.70 -4.92
C VAL A 46 -5.15 -22.41 -4.39
N ARG A 47 -5.94 -21.56 -3.73
CA ARG A 47 -5.47 -20.32 -3.11
C ARG A 47 -4.48 -20.58 -1.99
N ARG A 48 -4.74 -21.57 -1.11
CA ARG A 48 -3.82 -21.97 -0.03
C ARG A 48 -2.43 -22.32 -0.57
N ILE A 49 -2.37 -23.03 -1.69
CA ILE A 49 -1.10 -23.42 -2.32
C ILE A 49 -0.43 -22.24 -3.02
N LEU A 50 -1.19 -21.30 -3.56
CA LEU A 50 -0.69 -20.02 -4.07
C LEU A 50 -0.23 -19.06 -2.96
N GLY A 51 -0.37 -19.42 -1.68
CA GLY A 51 -0.12 -18.51 -0.55
C GLY A 51 -1.12 -17.36 -0.46
N GLN A 52 -2.27 -17.48 -1.15
CA GLN A 52 -3.37 -16.53 -1.08
C GLN A 52 -4.25 -16.91 0.11
N PRO A 53 -4.55 -15.97 1.03
CA PRO A 53 -5.42 -16.26 2.15
C PRO A 53 -6.83 -16.64 1.66
N PRO A 54 -7.57 -17.48 2.41
CA PRO A 54 -8.94 -17.82 2.07
C PRO A 54 -9.78 -16.55 2.02
N VAL A 55 -10.21 -16.16 0.81
CA VAL A 55 -11.21 -15.10 0.66
C VAL A 55 -12.52 -15.71 1.12
N ALA A 56 -12.97 -15.37 2.33
CA ALA A 56 -14.32 -15.68 2.77
C ALA A 56 -15.29 -15.19 1.67
N GLU A 57 -16.02 -16.12 1.05
CA GLU A 57 -17.11 -15.81 0.14
C GLU A 57 -18.21 -15.14 0.98
N GLY A 58 -18.16 -13.81 1.06
CA GLY A 58 -19.02 -12.99 1.90
C GLY A 58 -18.19 -11.88 2.50
N GLY A 59 -18.26 -10.69 1.87
CA GLY A 59 -17.55 -9.45 2.22
C GLY A 59 -16.74 -9.49 3.51
N GLY A 60 -15.51 -10.01 3.42
CA GLY A 60 -14.66 -10.29 4.58
C GLY A 60 -14.55 -9.09 5.52
N ARG A 61 -14.27 -9.35 6.80
CA ARG A 61 -14.12 -8.31 7.81
C ARG A 61 -12.89 -7.48 7.46
N VAL A 62 -13.09 -6.23 7.07
CA VAL A 62 -12.00 -5.33 6.66
C VAL A 62 -11.70 -4.32 7.74
N ALA A 63 -10.42 -4.05 7.93
CA ALA A 63 -9.96 -2.82 8.57
C ALA A 63 -9.57 -1.80 7.50
N VAL A 64 -9.83 -0.52 7.77
CA VAL A 64 -9.26 0.60 7.02
C VAL A 64 -8.10 1.18 7.81
N TYR A 65 -6.99 1.48 7.16
CA TYR A 65 -5.86 2.17 7.77
C TYR A 65 -5.44 3.40 6.94
N ALA A 66 -5.47 4.56 7.58
CA ALA A 66 -5.18 5.86 6.99
C ALA A 66 -3.99 6.54 7.70
N ARG A 67 -3.17 7.31 6.98
CA ARG A 67 -2.03 8.02 7.56
C ARG A 67 -1.70 9.31 6.81
N VAL A 68 -1.43 10.35 7.58
CA VAL A 68 -0.76 11.57 7.10
C VAL A 68 0.55 11.82 7.86
N SER A 69 1.51 12.46 7.20
CA SER A 69 2.83 12.72 7.80
C SER A 69 2.82 13.88 8.80
N THR A 70 1.88 14.81 8.69
CA THR A 70 1.83 16.03 9.51
C THR A 70 0.42 16.36 9.99
N ARG A 71 0.36 17.08 11.12
CA ARG A 71 -0.91 17.60 11.66
C ARG A 71 -1.60 18.60 10.72
N LYS A 72 -0.82 19.43 10.01
CA LYS A 72 -1.34 20.37 9.00
C LYS A 72 -2.11 19.65 7.90
N GLN A 73 -1.61 18.50 7.43
CA GLN A 73 -2.33 17.69 6.44
C GLN A 73 -3.64 17.11 7.01
N ALA A 74 -3.66 16.72 8.29
CA ALA A 74 -4.88 16.27 8.93
C ALA A 74 -5.92 17.40 9.02
N GLU A 75 -5.50 18.60 9.43
CA GLU A 75 -6.36 19.79 9.53
C GLU A 75 -6.87 20.26 8.16
N ALA A 76 -6.08 20.11 7.10
CA ALA A 76 -6.50 20.35 5.72
C ALA A 76 -7.43 19.25 5.15
N GLY A 77 -7.82 18.28 5.96
CA GLY A 77 -8.80 17.25 5.61
C GLY A 77 -8.26 16.09 4.78
N HIS A 78 -6.95 16.00 4.53
CA HIS A 78 -6.37 14.91 3.74
C HIS A 78 -6.64 13.53 4.36
N LEU A 79 -6.51 13.43 5.69
CA LEU A 79 -6.75 12.18 6.42
C LEU A 79 -8.21 11.73 6.32
N GLN A 80 -9.14 12.68 6.43
CA GLN A 80 -10.57 12.41 6.36
C GLN A 80 -10.99 11.97 4.95
N ARG A 81 -10.54 12.71 3.91
CA ARG A 81 -10.79 12.34 2.51
C ARG A 81 -10.20 10.97 2.16
N GLN A 82 -9.03 10.64 2.71
CA GLN A 82 -8.43 9.31 2.54
C GLN A 82 -9.31 8.21 3.15
N LYS A 83 -9.81 8.39 4.38
CA LYS A 83 -10.75 7.45 5.00
C LYS A 83 -12.01 7.29 4.15
N GLU A 84 -12.58 8.38 3.68
CA GLU A 84 -13.79 8.36 2.83
C GLU A 84 -13.58 7.56 1.53
N ARG A 85 -12.45 7.75 0.84
CA ARG A 85 -12.11 6.96 -0.35
C ARG A 85 -11.98 5.47 -0.04
N LEU A 86 -11.32 5.11 1.06
CA LEU A 86 -11.17 3.71 1.48
C LEU A 86 -12.51 3.08 1.89
N LEU A 87 -13.36 3.84 2.58
CA LEU A 87 -14.71 3.40 2.96
C LEU A 87 -15.62 3.25 1.74
N ALA A 88 -15.55 4.17 0.77
CA ALA A 88 -16.29 4.08 -0.48
C ALA A 88 -15.87 2.83 -1.27
N HIS A 89 -14.56 2.55 -1.36
CA HIS A 89 -14.04 1.34 -1.98
C HIS A 89 -14.54 0.08 -1.28
N ALA A 90 -14.52 0.06 0.06
CA ALA A 90 -15.06 -1.06 0.84
C ALA A 90 -16.56 -1.28 0.56
N ALA A 91 -17.35 -0.21 0.50
CA ALA A 91 -18.77 -0.27 0.19
C ALA A 91 -19.04 -0.80 -1.23
N LEU A 92 -18.29 -0.33 -2.23
CA LEU A 92 -18.40 -0.81 -3.63
C LEU A 92 -18.10 -2.30 -3.76
N LYS A 93 -17.17 -2.82 -2.96
CA LYS A 93 -16.82 -4.24 -2.93
C LYS A 93 -17.71 -5.08 -2.01
N GLY A 94 -18.66 -4.46 -1.31
CA GLY A 94 -19.54 -5.12 -0.35
C GLY A 94 -18.80 -5.65 0.89
N TYR A 95 -17.67 -5.05 1.27
CA TYR A 95 -16.90 -5.45 2.46
C TYR A 95 -17.53 -4.92 3.74
N ARG A 96 -17.47 -5.72 4.81
CA ARG A 96 -17.89 -5.29 6.14
C ARG A 96 -16.73 -4.62 6.86
N VAL A 97 -16.74 -3.28 6.92
CA VAL A 97 -15.76 -2.52 7.69
C VAL A 97 -16.02 -2.72 9.18
N VAL A 98 -15.07 -3.33 9.89
CA VAL A 98 -15.16 -3.58 11.34
C VAL A 98 -14.31 -2.61 12.15
N HIS A 99 -13.22 -2.12 11.58
CA HIS A 99 -12.29 -1.21 12.24
C HIS A 99 -11.80 -0.12 11.29
N VAL A 100 -11.62 1.08 11.81
CA VAL A 100 -10.95 2.19 11.13
C VAL A 100 -9.83 2.69 12.02
N PHE A 101 -8.62 2.70 11.48
CA PHE A 101 -7.40 3.13 12.15
C PHE A 101 -6.80 4.32 11.42
N ASP A 102 -6.19 5.21 12.18
CA ASP A 102 -5.44 6.32 11.62
C ASP A 102 -4.25 6.75 12.47
N ASP A 103 -3.28 7.39 11.82
CA ASP A 103 -2.12 7.99 12.46
C ASP A 103 -1.71 9.31 11.80
N MET A 104 -1.24 10.25 12.63
CA MET A 104 -0.59 11.49 12.21
C MET A 104 0.91 11.42 12.53
N ALA A 105 1.65 10.69 11.71
CA ALA A 105 3.08 10.48 11.89
C ALA A 105 3.75 10.08 10.57
N SER A 106 5.08 10.29 10.49
CA SER A 106 5.91 9.79 9.40
C SER A 106 5.79 8.27 9.24
N GLY A 107 5.88 7.79 7.99
CA GLY A 107 5.92 6.36 7.67
C GLY A 107 7.17 5.64 8.20
N LEU A 108 8.19 6.38 8.66
CA LEU A 108 9.38 5.86 9.34
C LEU A 108 9.16 5.57 10.82
N ASN A 109 8.07 6.05 11.43
CA ASN A 109 7.82 5.87 12.86
C ASN A 109 7.14 4.51 13.12
N PRO A 110 7.79 3.52 13.75
CA PRO A 110 7.14 2.24 14.07
C PRO A 110 6.18 2.38 15.27
N ASN A 111 6.33 3.42 16.10
CA ASN A 111 5.56 3.63 17.33
C ASN A 111 4.26 4.43 17.08
N ARG A 112 3.50 3.99 16.08
CA ARG A 112 2.20 4.57 15.70
C ARG A 112 1.06 3.87 16.44
N ARG A 113 0.12 4.62 17.01
CA ARG A 113 -0.95 4.06 17.86
C ARG A 113 -1.98 3.31 17.02
N GLY A 114 -2.35 3.85 15.86
CA GLY A 114 -3.25 3.18 14.91
C GLY A 114 -2.61 1.90 14.37
N LEU A 115 -1.34 1.94 13.96
CA LEU A 115 -0.61 0.76 13.49
C LEU A 115 -0.53 -0.34 14.55
N LYS A 116 -0.21 -0.01 15.81
CA LYS A 116 -0.18 -0.99 16.91
C LYS A 116 -1.54 -1.65 17.14
N ARG A 117 -2.63 -0.87 17.07
CA ARG A 117 -3.99 -1.41 17.17
C ARG A 117 -4.32 -2.32 16.00
N LEU A 118 -3.95 -1.94 14.77
CA LEU A 118 -4.11 -2.77 13.59
C LEU A 118 -3.41 -4.13 13.74
N VAL A 119 -2.14 -4.13 14.17
CA VAL A 119 -1.38 -5.37 14.39
C VAL A 119 -2.03 -6.24 15.45
N LYS A 120 -2.54 -5.66 16.55
CA LYS A 120 -3.26 -6.41 17.58
C LYS A 120 -4.56 -7.03 17.05
N THR A 121 -5.32 -6.30 16.24
CA THR A 121 -6.53 -6.81 15.58
C THR A 121 -6.22 -7.95 14.60
N LEU A 122 -5.09 -7.88 13.90
CA LEU A 122 -4.59 -8.97 13.06
C LEU A 122 -4.21 -10.21 13.87
N GLU A 123 -3.47 -10.02 14.96
CA GLU A 123 -3.10 -11.08 15.90
C GLU A 123 -4.33 -11.81 16.46
N ASN A 124 -5.38 -11.05 16.81
CA ASN A 124 -6.66 -11.58 17.28
C ASN A 124 -7.54 -12.22 16.19
N ARG A 125 -7.13 -12.19 14.91
CA ARG A 125 -7.90 -12.69 13.75
C ARG A 125 -9.31 -12.07 13.63
N GLU A 126 -9.44 -10.82 14.03
CA GLU A 126 -10.70 -10.06 13.95
C GLU A 126 -11.00 -9.56 12.53
N ILE A 127 -9.99 -9.52 11.67
CA ILE A 127 -10.07 -9.05 10.28
C ILE A 127 -9.42 -10.03 9.32
N ASP A 128 -9.95 -10.05 8.11
CA ASP A 128 -9.49 -10.89 7.01
C ASP A 128 -8.75 -10.04 5.97
N ARG A 129 -8.86 -8.71 6.05
CA ARG A 129 -8.20 -7.79 5.11
C ARG A 129 -7.98 -6.39 5.68
N VAL A 130 -6.90 -5.75 5.24
CA VAL A 130 -6.55 -4.36 5.54
C VAL A 130 -6.59 -3.55 4.25
N LEU A 131 -7.39 -2.48 4.22
CA LEU A 131 -7.41 -1.52 3.13
C LEU A 131 -6.48 -0.35 3.44
N ILE A 132 -5.57 -0.06 2.51
CA ILE A 132 -4.69 1.10 2.54
C ILE A 132 -4.73 1.82 1.20
N GLU A 133 -4.38 3.10 1.21
CA GLU A 133 -4.37 3.87 -0.04
C GLU A 133 -3.12 3.57 -0.88
N TYR A 134 -1.93 3.59 -0.23
CA TYR A 134 -0.63 3.30 -0.83
C TYR A 134 0.25 2.53 0.17
N PRO A 135 1.27 1.77 -0.28
CA PRO A 135 2.19 1.05 0.61
C PRO A 135 2.86 1.94 1.68
N ASP A 136 3.26 3.16 1.29
CA ASP A 136 3.97 4.11 2.16
C ASP A 136 3.08 4.70 3.27
N ARG A 137 1.76 4.53 3.17
CA ARG A 137 0.83 4.86 4.24
C ARG A 137 1.02 3.90 5.39
N LEU A 138 1.22 2.62 5.10
CA LEU A 138 1.48 1.62 6.12
C LEU A 138 2.90 1.74 6.66
N ALA A 139 3.93 1.77 5.81
CA ALA A 139 5.32 1.96 6.24
C ALA A 139 6.21 2.46 5.10
N ARG A 140 7.17 3.34 5.42
CA ARG A 140 8.17 3.81 4.44
C ARG A 140 9.17 2.71 4.08
N PHE A 141 9.53 1.88 5.06
CA PHE A 141 10.35 0.68 4.89
C PHE A 141 9.70 -0.50 5.59
N GLY A 142 9.98 -1.71 5.10
CA GLY A 142 9.46 -2.93 5.71
C GLY A 142 7.98 -3.20 5.42
N PHE A 143 7.42 -2.60 4.38
CA PHE A 143 6.08 -2.91 3.91
C PHE A 143 5.93 -4.41 3.63
N GLU A 144 6.91 -5.02 2.95
CA GLU A 144 6.91 -6.46 2.64
C GLU A 144 6.87 -7.33 3.90
N TYR A 145 7.55 -6.93 4.98
CA TYR A 145 7.48 -7.62 6.26
C TYR A 145 6.10 -7.50 6.88
N LEU A 146 5.48 -6.32 6.85
CA LEU A 146 4.12 -6.13 7.35
C LEU A 146 3.09 -6.91 6.53
N GLU A 147 3.28 -6.97 5.21
CA GLU A 147 2.45 -7.77 4.31
C GLU A 147 2.58 -9.26 4.62
N TRP A 148 3.81 -9.76 4.80
CA TRP A 148 4.07 -11.14 5.20
C TRP A 148 3.46 -11.49 6.56
N ILE A 149 3.63 -10.62 7.57
CA ILE A 149 3.01 -10.79 8.90
C ILE A 149 1.48 -10.83 8.78
N THR A 150 0.90 -9.93 8.00
CA THR A 150 -0.55 -9.88 7.75
C THR A 150 -1.04 -11.20 7.16
N ARG A 151 -0.31 -11.77 6.18
CA ARG A 151 -0.60 -13.10 5.61
C ARG A 151 -0.50 -14.22 6.64
N MET A 152 0.52 -14.21 7.51
CA MET A 152 0.65 -15.20 8.58
C MET A 152 -0.52 -15.15 9.58
N CYS A 153 -1.06 -13.96 9.83
CA CYS A 153 -2.26 -13.77 10.65
C CYS A 153 -3.56 -14.21 9.93
N GLY A 154 -3.49 -14.63 8.66
CA GLY A 154 -4.64 -15.07 7.87
C GLY A 154 -5.39 -13.95 7.17
N ALA A 155 -4.80 -12.76 7.06
CA ALA A 155 -5.37 -11.61 6.36
C ALA A 155 -4.56 -11.21 5.13
N SER A 156 -5.10 -10.34 4.27
CA SER A 156 -4.34 -9.69 3.19
C SER A 156 -4.34 -8.17 3.30
N ILE A 157 -3.36 -7.52 2.67
CA ILE A 157 -3.38 -6.08 2.43
C ILE A 157 -3.92 -5.85 1.01
N GLU A 158 -4.84 -4.89 0.86
CA GLU A 158 -5.32 -4.40 -0.43
C GLU A 158 -5.03 -2.91 -0.56
N ILE A 159 -4.38 -2.55 -1.67
CA ILE A 159 -4.01 -1.18 -2.02
C ILE A 159 -5.08 -0.64 -2.97
N VAL A 160 -5.64 0.53 -2.64
CA VAL A 160 -6.81 1.06 -3.34
C VAL A 160 -6.45 2.03 -4.47
N ALA A 161 -5.39 2.81 -4.33
CA ALA A 161 -5.10 3.88 -5.29
C ALA A 161 -4.04 3.48 -6.32
N GLU A 162 -4.24 3.95 -7.56
CA GLU A 162 -3.34 3.67 -8.70
C GLU A 162 -2.19 4.67 -8.83
N LYS A 163 -2.36 5.90 -8.31
CA LYS A 163 -1.38 6.99 -8.45
C LYS A 163 -1.15 7.71 -7.14
N GLU A 164 0.10 7.93 -6.76
CA GLU A 164 0.48 8.67 -5.54
C GLU A 164 -0.01 10.14 -5.56
N PRO A 165 -0.30 10.72 -4.38
CA PRO A 165 -0.74 12.10 -4.28
C PRO A 165 0.43 13.06 -4.51
N GLU A 166 0.14 14.29 -4.96
CA GLU A 166 1.16 15.31 -5.27
C GLU A 166 2.08 15.63 -4.08
N ASP A 167 1.59 15.51 -2.85
CA ASP A 167 2.35 15.78 -1.63
C ASP A 167 3.30 14.63 -1.22
N ALA A 168 3.27 13.49 -1.92
CA ALA A 168 4.15 12.34 -1.67
C ALA A 168 5.64 12.72 -1.74
N HIS A 169 6.04 13.53 -2.73
CA HIS A 169 7.42 14.02 -2.86
C HIS A 169 7.88 14.79 -1.62
N SER A 170 7.03 15.70 -1.12
CA SER A 170 7.32 16.48 0.08
C SER A 170 7.42 15.59 1.34
N GLU A 171 6.62 14.53 1.44
CA GLU A 171 6.74 13.56 2.53
C GLU A 171 8.04 12.75 2.44
N LEU A 172 8.42 12.29 1.25
CA LEU A 172 9.66 11.55 0.99
C LEU A 172 10.91 12.34 1.38
N VAL A 173 10.99 13.62 0.99
CA VAL A 173 12.11 14.50 1.35
C VAL A 173 12.23 14.67 2.86
N ARG A 174 11.11 14.84 3.57
CA ARG A 174 11.11 14.95 5.03
C ARG A 174 11.59 13.67 5.70
N ASP A 175 11.21 12.52 5.16
CA ASP A 175 11.64 11.22 5.65
C ASP A 175 13.15 11.01 5.41
N LEU A 176 13.67 11.35 4.23
CA LEU A 176 15.12 11.33 3.97
C LEU A 176 15.89 12.23 4.94
N LEU A 177 15.40 13.46 5.17
CA LEU A 177 16.01 14.37 6.13
C LEU A 177 16.02 13.77 7.54
N ALA A 178 14.96 13.07 7.95
CA ALA A 178 14.91 12.40 9.25
C ALA A 178 15.96 11.29 9.36
N ILE A 179 16.15 10.50 8.30
CA ILE A 179 17.17 9.45 8.22
C ILE A 179 18.57 10.08 8.35
N VAL A 180 18.91 11.04 7.48
CA VAL A 180 20.22 11.71 7.50
C VAL A 180 20.48 12.35 8.87
N THR A 181 19.49 13.05 9.43
CA THR A 181 19.60 13.66 10.77
C THR A 181 19.91 12.62 11.84
N SER A 182 19.23 11.47 11.82
CA SER A 182 19.44 10.39 12.78
C SER A 182 20.87 9.81 12.69
N PHE A 183 21.33 9.54 11.47
CA PHE A 183 22.71 9.08 11.24
C PHE A 183 23.74 10.13 11.67
N SER A 184 23.56 11.39 11.30
CA SER A 184 24.45 12.48 11.71
C SER A 184 24.46 12.69 13.22
N ALA A 185 23.33 12.50 13.91
CA ALA A 185 23.27 12.58 15.37
C ALA A 185 24.04 11.44 16.04
N ARG A 186 24.07 10.24 15.43
CA ARG A 186 24.86 9.11 15.90
C ARG A 186 26.36 9.28 15.63
N LEU A 187 26.72 9.83 14.47
CA LEU A 187 28.12 10.02 14.06
C LEU A 187 28.79 11.22 14.75
N TYR A 188 28.06 12.33 14.90
CA TYR A 188 28.61 13.62 15.33
C TYR A 188 27.97 14.15 16.62
N GLY A 189 27.18 13.33 17.31
CA GLY A 189 26.41 13.72 18.47
C GLY A 189 25.21 14.63 18.13
N ALA A 190 24.39 14.94 19.13
CA ALA A 190 23.14 15.69 18.97
C ALA A 190 23.32 17.09 18.33
N ARG A 191 24.48 17.75 18.55
CA ARG A 191 24.78 19.06 17.93
C ARG A 191 25.08 18.92 16.44
N GLY A 192 25.85 17.91 16.03
CA GLY A 192 26.15 17.65 14.63
C GLY A 192 24.91 17.27 13.82
N GLY A 193 24.03 16.42 14.38
CA GLY A 193 22.73 16.11 13.76
C GLY A 193 21.87 17.34 13.49
N ARG A 194 21.80 18.28 14.46
CA ARG A 194 21.08 19.56 14.26
C ARG A 194 21.71 20.43 13.18
N ALA A 195 23.04 20.49 13.11
CA ALA A 195 23.76 21.28 12.11
C ALA A 195 23.52 20.74 10.69
N VAL A 196 23.61 19.43 10.49
CA VAL A 196 23.32 18.79 9.20
C VAL A 196 21.87 19.03 8.79
N ARG A 197 20.92 18.87 9.72
CA ARG A 197 19.49 19.14 9.45
C ARG A 197 19.21 20.59 9.07
N LYS A 198 19.99 21.55 9.59
CA LYS A 198 19.87 22.97 9.24
C LYS A 198 20.39 23.21 7.82
N ARG A 199 21.64 22.79 7.55
CA ARG A 199 22.28 22.94 6.23
C ARG A 199 21.48 22.28 5.12
N PHE A 200 20.98 21.07 5.35
CA PHE A 200 20.20 20.35 4.35
C PHE A 200 18.84 21.02 4.07
N ARG A 201 18.23 21.66 5.08
CA ARG A 201 17.00 22.46 4.87
C ARG A 201 17.26 23.73 4.08
N GLU A 202 18.41 24.36 4.28
CA GLU A 202 18.83 25.53 3.50
C GLU A 202 19.05 25.11 2.03
N TRP A 203 19.82 24.04 1.80
CA TRP A 203 20.06 23.48 0.47
C TRP A 203 18.77 23.10 -0.28
N MET A 204 17.78 22.55 0.43
CA MET A 204 16.46 22.25 -0.16
C MET A 204 15.68 23.51 -0.55
N LYS A 205 15.75 24.58 0.25
CA LYS A 205 15.09 25.85 -0.12
C LYS A 205 15.74 26.47 -1.34
N ASP A 206 17.06 26.37 -1.44
CA ASP A 206 17.82 26.87 -2.57
C ASP A 206 17.47 26.07 -3.83
N ALA A 207 17.42 24.73 -3.75
CA ALA A 207 17.00 23.87 -4.86
C ALA A 207 15.54 24.09 -5.29
N GLU A 208 14.60 24.29 -4.34
CA GLU A 208 13.21 24.64 -4.65
C GLU A 208 13.07 26.02 -5.31
N ALA A 209 13.92 26.99 -4.91
CA ALA A 209 13.96 28.31 -5.52
C ALA A 209 14.53 28.27 -6.94
N GLU A 210 15.58 27.48 -7.17
CA GLU A 210 16.17 27.24 -8.50
C GLU A 210 15.20 26.52 -9.46
N ALA A 211 14.43 25.55 -8.95
CA ALA A 211 13.40 24.86 -9.73
C ALA A 211 12.26 25.82 -10.16
N ARG A 212 11.79 26.70 -9.27
CA ARG A 212 10.79 27.74 -9.60
C ARG A 212 11.36 28.82 -10.51
N GLY A 213 12.66 29.10 -10.41
CA GLY A 213 13.38 30.00 -11.31
C GLY A 213 13.42 29.48 -12.75
N HIS A 214 13.63 28.17 -12.93
CA HIS A 214 13.61 27.53 -14.25
C HIS A 214 12.22 27.52 -14.90
N GLU A 215 11.14 27.28 -14.14
CA GLU A 215 9.76 27.35 -14.68
C GLU A 215 9.37 28.76 -15.18
N SER A 216 9.95 29.82 -14.58
CA SER A 216 9.68 31.20 -15.00
C SER A 216 10.41 31.62 -16.29
N HIS A 217 11.41 30.84 -16.72
CA HIS A 217 12.18 31.12 -17.94
C HIS A 217 11.59 30.46 -19.20
N ASP A 218 10.83 29.38 -19.05
CA ASP A 218 10.18 28.67 -20.17
C ASP A 218 8.87 29.32 -20.66
N LEU A 219 8.26 30.23 -19.89
CA LEU A 219 7.03 30.94 -20.28
C LEU A 219 7.25 32.26 -21.04
N ARG A 220 8.51 32.67 -21.30
CA ARG A 220 8.81 33.88 -22.10
C ARG A 220 9.08 33.63 -23.59
N GLY A 221 8.91 32.39 -24.06
CA GLY A 221 9.26 31.97 -25.43
C GLY A 221 8.14 31.95 -26.47
N VAL A 222 6.87 32.24 -26.13
CA VAL A 222 5.77 32.17 -27.10
C VAL A 222 5.09 33.54 -27.23
N VAL A 223 5.65 34.38 -28.11
CA VAL A 223 4.93 35.55 -28.65
C VAL A 223 4.13 35.05 -29.86
N PRO A 224 2.79 35.18 -29.91
CA PRO A 224 2.03 34.86 -31.11
C PRO A 224 2.34 35.89 -32.19
N GLY A 225 2.99 35.45 -33.27
CA GLY A 225 3.19 36.25 -34.48
C GLY A 225 1.87 36.64 -35.12
N ASP A 226 1.77 37.92 -35.41
CA ASP A 226 0.66 38.66 -35.99
C ASP A 226 0.18 38.03 -37.32
N ARG A 227 -1.11 37.71 -37.42
CA ARG A 227 -1.75 37.24 -38.66
C ARG A 227 -2.34 38.43 -39.39
N GLY A 228 -1.55 39.01 -40.30
CA GLY A 228 -2.03 39.95 -41.29
C GLY A 228 -3.09 39.32 -42.20
N THR A 229 -4.26 39.94 -42.26
CA THR A 229 -5.34 39.68 -43.22
C THR A 229 -4.92 40.05 -44.65
N PRO A 230 -5.25 39.25 -45.69
CA PRO A 230 -5.04 39.66 -47.07
C PRO A 230 -6.19 40.57 -47.55
N PRO A 231 -5.94 41.50 -48.50
CA PRO A 231 -6.98 42.35 -49.02
C PRO A 231 -7.84 41.63 -50.07
N VAL A 232 -9.02 42.22 -50.25
CA VAL A 232 -10.22 41.82 -51.02
C VAL A 232 -9.95 41.40 -52.46
#